data_AF-A0A924M112-F1
#
_entry.id   AF-A0A924M112-F1
#
_cell.length_a   1.000
_cell.length_b   1.000
_cell.length_c   1.000
_cell.angle_alpha   90.00
_cell.angle_beta   90.00
_cell.angle_gamma   90.00
#
_symmetry.space_group_name_H-M   'P 1'
#
loop_
_entity.id
_entity.type
_entity.pdbx_description
1 polymer ?
#
loop_
_entity_poly.entity_id
_entity_poly.type
_entity_poly.pdbx_seq_one_letter_code
_entity_poly.pdbx_strand_id
1 'polypeptide(L)'
;KTQMLELFVLEQKGRVDGVLGFFSRGELMTCPVLGYDTSLPVEAGLYRILSAYLALIAQKRGLILHASSGVAAFKRSRGAVPALEVNAVFDAHLPLYRRVVWTLLEWTVKRAWRMLERRGL
;
A
#
# COMPACT_ATOMS: atom_id res chain seq x y z
N LYS A 1 19.14 4.51 -7.65
CA LYS A 1 18.51 5.53 -8.51
C LYS A 1 17.04 5.66 -8.13
N THR A 2 16.63 6.80 -7.57
CA THR A 2 15.21 7.10 -7.32
C THR A 2 14.55 7.35 -8.67
N GLN A 3 13.54 6.56 -9.02
CA GLN A 3 12.80 6.78 -10.26
C GLN A 3 11.74 7.86 -10.07
N MET A 4 11.46 8.60 -11.13
CA MET A 4 10.45 9.66 -11.17
C MET A 4 9.04 9.04 -11.02
N LEU A 5 8.12 9.81 -10.45
CA LEU A 5 6.70 9.42 -10.38
C LEU A 5 6.13 9.35 -11.81
N GLU A 6 5.60 8.20 -12.19
CA GLU A 6 4.85 8.02 -13.43
C GLU A 6 3.35 8.15 -13.14
N LEU A 7 2.63 8.93 -13.94
CA LEU A 7 1.20 9.19 -13.80
C LEU A 7 0.45 8.70 -15.04
N PHE A 8 -0.69 8.06 -14.82
CA PHE A 8 -1.62 7.65 -15.87
C PHE A 8 -3.02 8.10 -15.50
N VAL A 9 -3.80 8.45 -16.51
CA VAL A 9 -5.22 8.76 -16.38
C VAL A 9 -6.04 7.67 -17.04
N LEU A 10 -7.16 7.31 -16.42
CA LEU A 10 -8.22 6.54 -17.04
C LEU A 10 -9.16 7.55 -17.69
N GLU A 11 -9.15 7.59 -19.02
CA GLU A 11 -9.99 8.49 -19.81
C GLU A 11 -11.12 7.71 -20.49
N GLN A 12 -12.32 8.27 -20.46
CA GLN A 12 -13.46 7.82 -21.24
C GLN A 12 -14.10 9.02 -21.96
N LYS A 13 -14.13 8.98 -23.30
CA LYS A 13 -14.78 10.01 -24.15
C LYS A 13 -14.29 11.44 -23.85
N GLY A 14 -12.98 11.64 -23.65
CA GLY A 14 -12.41 12.96 -23.34
C GLY A 14 -12.58 13.41 -21.89
N ARG A 15 -13.19 12.60 -21.02
CA ARG A 15 -13.29 12.85 -19.58
C ARG A 15 -12.34 11.93 -18.81
N VAL A 16 -11.65 12.48 -17.82
CA VAL A 16 -10.82 11.71 -16.89
C VAL A 16 -11.69 11.16 -15.77
N ASP A 17 -11.80 9.84 -15.70
CA ASP A 17 -12.59 9.12 -14.70
C ASP A 17 -11.73 8.60 -13.54
N GLY A 18 -10.40 8.59 -13.71
CA GLY A 18 -9.48 8.25 -12.65
C GLY A 18 -8.02 8.50 -12.98
N VAL A 19 -7.20 8.33 -11.95
CA VAL A 19 -5.75 8.55 -11.98
C VAL A 19 -5.06 7.45 -11.21
N LEU A 20 -3.90 7.04 -11.70
CA LEU A 20 -2.95 6.26 -10.93
C LEU A 20 -1.56 6.88 -11.06
N GLY A 21 -0.75 6.71 -10.02
CA GLY A 21 0.63 7.12 -10.02
C GLY A 21 1.47 6.17 -9.21
N PHE A 22 2.59 5.74 -9.80
CA PHE A 22 3.52 4.83 -9.16
C PHE A 22 4.97 5.28 -9.39
N PHE A 23 5.84 4.80 -8.52
CA PHE A 23 7.28 4.82 -8.77
C PHE A 23 7.86 3.47 -8.40
N SER A 24 9.07 3.21 -8.89
CA SER A 24 9.80 2.00 -8.52
C SER A 24 11.12 2.32 -7.86
N ARG A 25 11.53 1.43 -6.95
CA ARG A 25 12.80 1.49 -6.24
C ARG A 25 13.38 0.09 -6.18
N GLY A 26 14.40 -0.17 -7.01
CA GLY A 26 14.91 -1.52 -7.20
C GLY A 26 13.82 -2.38 -7.85
N GLU A 27 13.53 -3.54 -7.26
CA GLU A 27 12.53 -4.48 -7.76
C GLU A 27 11.11 -4.20 -7.22
N LEU A 28 10.95 -3.18 -6.36
CA LEU A 28 9.67 -2.83 -5.75
C LEU A 28 9.00 -1.68 -6.48
N MET A 29 7.70 -1.83 -6.76
CA MET A 29 6.83 -0.79 -7.29
C MET A 29 5.74 -0.45 -6.26
N THR A 30 5.54 0.84 -5.98
CA THR A 30 4.51 1.34 -5.04
C THR A 30 3.59 2.33 -5.74
N CYS A 31 2.32 2.37 -5.34
CA CYS A 31 1.31 3.24 -5.93
C CYS A 31 0.80 4.27 -4.90
N PRO A 32 1.51 5.39 -4.69
CA PRO A 32 1.07 6.44 -3.76
C PRO A 32 -0.16 7.21 -4.25
N VAL A 33 -0.47 7.18 -5.55
CA VAL A 33 -1.60 7.90 -6.14
C VAL A 33 -2.55 6.90 -6.78
N LEU A 34 -3.76 6.76 -6.24
CA LEU A 34 -4.85 6.05 -6.89
C LEU A 34 -6.15 6.76 -6.53
N GLY A 35 -6.80 7.35 -7.53
CA GLY A 35 -8.04 8.09 -7.36
C GLY A 35 -8.97 7.87 -8.54
N TYR A 36 -10.27 7.98 -8.30
CA TYR A 36 -11.28 7.86 -9.35
C TYR A 36 -12.52 8.66 -8.97
N ASP A 37 -13.35 8.96 -9.96
CA ASP A 37 -14.59 9.70 -9.74
C ASP A 37 -15.63 8.81 -9.03
N THR A 38 -15.92 9.15 -7.78
CA THR A 38 -16.87 8.42 -6.94
C THR A 38 -18.33 8.79 -7.19
N SER A 39 -18.61 9.77 -8.06
CA SER A 39 -19.97 10.08 -8.52
C SER A 39 -20.48 9.06 -9.54
N LEU A 40 -19.57 8.30 -10.17
CA LEU A 40 -19.93 7.22 -11.08
C LEU A 40 -20.38 5.96 -10.31
N PRO A 41 -21.27 5.13 -10.90
CA PRO A 41 -21.71 3.89 -10.27
C PRO A 41 -20.54 2.95 -9.97
N VAL A 42 -20.61 2.21 -8.86
CA VAL A 42 -19.57 1.24 -8.45
C VAL A 42 -19.38 0.14 -9.51
N GLU A 43 -20.45 -0.17 -10.24
CA GLU A 43 -20.51 -1.13 -11.35
C GLU A 43 -19.60 -0.72 -12.52
N ALA A 44 -19.30 0.57 -12.67
CA ALA A 44 -18.30 1.05 -13.62
C ALA A 44 -16.91 0.49 -13.31
N GLY A 45 -16.67 0.03 -12.08
CA GLY A 45 -15.50 -0.78 -11.72
C GLY A 45 -14.18 -0.01 -11.82
N LEU A 46 -14.18 1.32 -11.70
CA LEU A 46 -12.99 2.16 -11.89
C LEU A 46 -11.81 1.72 -11.02
N TYR A 47 -12.07 1.46 -9.73
CA TYR A 47 -11.05 0.92 -8.83
C TYR A 47 -10.47 -0.42 -9.30
N ARG A 48 -11.32 -1.32 -9.82
CA ARG A 48 -10.91 -2.63 -10.35
C ARG A 48 -10.03 -2.50 -11.57
N ILE A 49 -10.37 -1.57 -12.47
CA ILE A 49 -9.64 -1.26 -13.70
C ILE A 49 -8.26 -0.70 -13.34
N LEU A 50 -8.20 0.37 -12.54
CA LEU A 50 -6.95 1.00 -12.11
C LEU A 50 -6.03 0.01 -11.39
N SER A 51 -6.58 -0.78 -10.45
CA SER A 51 -5.81 -1.81 -9.74
C SER A 51 -5.31 -2.92 -10.66
N ALA A 52 -6.09 -3.33 -11.66
CA ALA A 52 -5.67 -4.34 -12.63
C ALA A 52 -4.55 -3.81 -13.52
N TYR A 53 -4.69 -2.58 -13.99
CA TYR A 53 -3.70 -1.93 -14.83
C TYR A 53 -2.36 -1.76 -14.09
N LEU A 54 -2.41 -1.38 -12.81
CA LEU A 54 -1.22 -1.33 -11.95
C LEU A 54 -0.53 -2.69 -11.83
N ALA A 55 -1.29 -3.77 -11.61
CA ALA A 55 -0.73 -5.13 -11.55
C ALA A 55 -0.12 -5.56 -12.90
N LEU A 56 -0.76 -5.20 -14.01
CA LEU A 56 -0.24 -5.47 -15.36
C LEU A 56 1.08 -4.74 -15.62
N ILE A 57 1.22 -3.49 -15.18
CA ILE A 57 2.49 -2.76 -15.30
C ILE A 57 3.59 -3.47 -14.49
N ALA A 58 3.30 -3.85 -13.24
CA ALA A 58 4.25 -4.56 -12.39
C ALA A 58 4.72 -5.85 -13.07
N GLN A 59 3.77 -6.63 -13.57
CA GLN A 59 4.02 -7.91 -14.23
C GLN A 59 4.82 -7.75 -15.52
N LYS A 60 4.47 -6.78 -16.38
CA LYS A 60 5.22 -6.49 -17.61
C LYS A 60 6.66 -6.05 -17.34
N ARG A 61 6.91 -5.38 -16.21
CA ARG A 61 8.24 -4.87 -15.83
C ARG A 61 9.02 -5.83 -14.92
N GLY A 62 8.45 -6.98 -14.55
CA GLY A 62 9.07 -7.94 -13.63
C GLY A 62 9.27 -7.39 -12.22
N LEU A 63 8.39 -6.49 -11.77
CA LEU A 63 8.49 -5.83 -10.46
C LEU A 63 7.53 -6.46 -9.44
N ILE A 64 7.94 -6.45 -8.17
CA ILE A 64 7.08 -6.78 -7.02
C ILE A 64 6.19 -5.57 -6.74
N LEU A 65 4.88 -5.76 -6.86
CA LEU A 65 3.90 -4.72 -6.54
C LEU A 65 3.61 -4.68 -5.03
N HIS A 66 4.04 -3.61 -4.38
CA HIS A 66 3.69 -3.30 -3.00
C HIS A 66 2.37 -2.51 -2.96
N ALA A 67 1.25 -3.21 -2.82
CA ALA A 67 -0.10 -2.63 -2.91
C ALA A 67 -0.56 -1.84 -1.67
N SER A 68 0.35 -1.52 -0.74
CA SER A 68 0.07 -0.82 0.53
C SER A 68 -0.98 -1.53 1.39
N SER A 69 -1.37 -0.92 2.51
CA SER A 69 -2.48 -1.38 3.36
C SER A 69 -3.86 -1.00 2.76
N GLY A 70 -4.94 -1.57 3.27
CA GLY A 70 -6.33 -1.31 2.81
C GLY A 70 -6.96 -2.41 1.95
N VAL A 71 -8.30 -2.41 1.84
CA VAL A 71 -9.18 -3.36 1.12
C VAL A 71 -8.61 -4.79 0.97
N ALA A 72 -8.22 -5.40 2.09
CA ALA A 72 -7.42 -6.63 2.09
C ALA A 72 -8.12 -7.81 1.39
N ALA A 73 -9.45 -7.94 1.53
CA ALA A 73 -10.22 -8.97 0.84
C ALA A 73 -10.13 -8.83 -0.69
N PHE A 74 -10.17 -7.61 -1.21
CA PHE A 74 -10.03 -7.32 -2.63
C PHE A 74 -8.64 -7.65 -3.17
N LYS A 75 -7.58 -7.36 -2.39
CA LYS A 75 -6.21 -7.66 -2.80
C LYS A 75 -5.98 -9.17 -2.83
N ARG A 76 -6.44 -9.89 -1.80
CA ARG A 76 -6.32 -11.35 -1.72
C ARG A 76 -7.05 -12.08 -2.84
N SER A 77 -8.24 -11.61 -3.24
CA SER A 77 -9.00 -12.24 -4.33
C SER A 77 -8.30 -12.17 -5.70
N ARG A 78 -7.19 -11.42 -5.81
CA ARG A 78 -6.40 -11.28 -7.04
C ARG A 78 -4.96 -11.79 -6.87
N GLY A 79 -4.71 -12.62 -5.85
CA GLY A 79 -3.42 -13.29 -5.63
C GLY A 79 -2.40 -12.51 -4.80
N ALA A 80 -2.80 -11.41 -4.15
CA ALA A 80 -1.89 -10.71 -3.23
C ALA A 80 -1.61 -11.56 -1.99
N VAL A 81 -0.32 -11.68 -1.65
CA VAL A 81 0.15 -12.36 -0.45
C VAL A 81 0.36 -11.33 0.66
N PRO A 82 -0.12 -11.56 1.89
CA PRO A 82 0.15 -10.66 3.01
C PRO A 82 1.66 -10.61 3.29
N ALA A 83 2.18 -9.41 3.55
CA ALA A 83 3.55 -9.18 3.96
C ALA A 83 3.56 -8.46 5.32
N LEU A 84 4.44 -8.91 6.22
CA LEU A 84 4.61 -8.27 7.52
C LEU A 84 5.43 -6.99 7.35
N GLU A 85 4.86 -5.86 7.75
CA GLU A 85 5.56 -4.58 7.82
C GLU A 85 5.93 -4.28 9.29
N VAL A 86 7.22 -4.04 9.54
CA VAL A 86 7.75 -3.70 10.88
C VAL A 86 8.52 -2.39 10.83
N ASN A 87 8.42 -1.62 11.91
CA ASN A 87 9.25 -0.43 12.12
C ASN A 87 10.36 -0.78 13.10
N ALA A 88 11.61 -0.72 12.63
CA ALA A 88 12.78 -0.85 13.49
C ALA A 88 13.21 0.54 13.98
N VAL A 89 13.23 0.73 15.31
CA VAL A 89 13.60 2.00 15.93
C VAL A 89 14.82 1.79 16.81
N PHE A 90 15.91 2.52 16.54
CA PHE A 90 17.11 2.53 17.37
C PHE A 90 17.08 3.75 18.30
N ASP A 91 16.73 3.55 19.57
CA ASP A 91 16.53 4.62 20.55
C ASP A 91 17.66 4.71 21.60
N ALA A 92 18.65 3.82 21.58
CA ALA A 92 19.70 3.73 22.60
C ALA A 92 20.55 5.01 22.73
N HIS A 93 20.64 5.81 21.65
CA HIS A 93 21.35 7.09 21.62
C HIS A 93 20.56 8.25 22.27
N LEU A 94 19.30 8.04 22.65
CA LEU A 94 18.42 9.08 23.18
C LEU A 94 18.44 9.13 24.72
N PRO A 95 18.18 10.31 25.32
CA PRO A 95 17.96 10.44 26.76
C PRO A 95 16.78 9.57 27.25
N LEU A 96 16.82 9.17 28.52
CA LEU A 96 15.88 8.22 29.11
C LEU A 96 14.40 8.60 28.90
N TYR A 97 14.06 9.88 29.02
CA TYR A 97 12.68 10.34 28.86
C TYR A 97 12.10 10.07 27.45
N ARG A 98 12.93 10.05 26.40
CA ARG A 98 12.50 9.69 25.03
C ARG A 98 12.41 8.18 24.85
N ARG A 99 13.33 7.44 25.47
CA ARG A 99 13.34 5.97 25.45
C ARG A 99 12.08 5.39 26.09
N VAL A 100 11.60 5.99 27.18
CA VAL A 100 10.35 5.58 27.85
C VAL A 100 9.15 5.61 26.90
N VAL A 101 9.05 6.61 26.01
CA VAL A 101 7.97 6.69 25.02
C VAL A 101 8.03 5.49 24.05
N TRP A 102 9.23 5.14 23.56
CA TRP A 102 9.42 3.99 22.69
C TRP A 102 9.12 2.66 23.39
N THR A 103 9.56 2.47 24.64
CA THR A 103 9.27 1.28 25.44
C THR A 103 7.76 1.11 25.65
N LEU A 104 7.03 2.19 25.97
CA LEU A 104 5.58 2.15 26.17
C LEU A 104 4.84 1.82 24.86
N LEU A 105 5.28 2.41 23.75
CA LEU A 105 4.73 2.13 22.42
C LEU A 105 4.96 0.66 22.05
N GLU A 106 6.19 0.16 22.21
CA GLU A 106 6.55 -1.23 21.96
C GLU A 106 5.68 -2.19 22.77
N TRP A 107 5.53 -1.94 24.07
CA TRP A 107 4.69 -2.76 24.94
C TRP A 107 3.24 -2.79 24.47
N THR A 108 2.69 -1.63 24.11
CA THR A 108 1.29 -1.49 23.65
C THR A 108 1.07 -2.24 22.33
N VAL A 109 1.97 -2.05 21.36
CA VAL A 109 1.90 -2.72 20.06
C VAL A 109 2.05 -4.24 20.23
N LYS A 110 3.02 -4.72 21.02
CA LYS A 110 3.21 -6.16 21.29
C LYS A 110 2.02 -6.78 22.02
N ARG A 111 1.31 -6.01 22.85
CA ARG A 111 0.08 -6.49 23.50
C ARG A 111 -1.06 -6.61 22.49
N ALA A 112 -1.24 -5.62 21.62
CA ALA A 112 -2.22 -5.66 20.54
C ALA A 112 -1.94 -6.80 19.55
N TRP A 113 -0.67 -6.97 19.15
CA TRP A 113 -0.24 -8.06 18.29
C TRP A 113 -0.64 -9.44 18.85
N ARG A 114 -0.29 -9.73 20.10
CA ARG A 114 -0.68 -10.98 20.79
C ARG A 114 -2.18 -11.19 20.87
N MET A 115 -2.99 -10.13 20.80
CA MET A 115 -4.45 -10.24 20.76
C MET A 115 -4.96 -10.56 19.36
N LEU A 116 -4.32 -10.01 18.32
CA LEU A 116 -4.64 -10.27 16.92
C LEU A 116 -4.20 -11.68 16.49
N GLU A 117 -3.02 -12.11 16.91
CA GLU A 117 -2.49 -13.47 16.66
C GLU A 117 -3.43 -14.54 17.24
N ARG A 118 -3.98 -14.31 18.44
CA ARG A 118 -5.01 -15.16 19.05
C ARG A 118 -6.32 -15.22 18.27
N ARG A 119 -6.55 -14.29 17.34
CA ARG A 119 -7.72 -14.24 16.45
C ARG A 119 -7.41 -14.76 15.04
N GLY A 120 -6.21 -15.32 14.81
CA GLY A 120 -5.81 -15.88 13.52
C GLY A 120 -5.50 -14.83 12.45
N LEU A 121 -5.07 -13.64 12.87
CA LEU A 121 -4.52 -12.60 11.99
C LEU A 121 -3.00 -12.60 12.02
#